data_AF-A0A1C5JCJ0-F1
#
_entry.id   AF-A0A1C5JCJ0-F1
#
_cell.length_a   1.000
_cell.length_b   1.000
_cell.length_c   1.000
_cell.angle_alpha   90.00
_cell.angle_beta   90.00
_cell.angle_gamma   90.00
#
_symmetry.space_group_name_H-M   'P 1'
#
loop_
_entity.id
_entity.type
_entity.pdbx_description
1 polymer ?
#
loop_
_entity_poly.entity_id
_entity_poly.type
_entity_poly.pdbx_seq_one_letter_code
_entity_poly.pdbx_strand_id
1 'polypeptide(L)'
;MRWSEVLRHGDQVVVAVVEVAGALIIFVGALWAALRFVVVGLRHRDAARFTPIRISLGRFLTLGLEFQLAGDILRTAVSPTFVEIGQLAAIATIRTALNFFLRREIAQEQRQVGQAGGGSPP
;
A
#
# COMPACT_ATOMS: atom_id res chain seq x y z
N MET A 1 -3.86 41.21 -1.33
CA MET A 1 -4.12 40.31 -2.48
C MET A 1 -2.99 39.32 -2.80
N ARG A 2 -1.72 39.52 -2.40
CA ARG A 2 -0.63 38.54 -2.62
C ARG A 2 -0.54 37.38 -1.61
N TRP A 3 -1.21 37.47 -0.46
CA TRP A 3 -1.15 36.44 0.60
C TRP A 3 -1.97 35.17 0.29
N SER A 4 -3.03 35.29 -0.52
CA SER A 4 -3.91 34.17 -0.89
C SER A 4 -3.36 33.28 -2.00
N GLU A 5 -2.34 33.71 -2.73
CA GLU A 5 -1.65 32.90 -3.75
C GLU A 5 -0.50 32.09 -3.13
N VAL A 6 0.23 32.67 -2.18
CA VAL A 6 1.30 31.97 -1.44
C VAL A 6 0.73 30.88 -0.55
N LEU A 7 -0.38 31.15 0.15
CA LEU A 7 -1.05 30.15 0.99
C LEU A 7 -1.67 28.99 0.19
N ARG A 8 -2.09 29.22 -1.06
CA ARG A 8 -2.66 28.21 -1.98
C ARG A 8 -1.62 27.40 -2.77
N HIS A 9 -0.36 27.83 -2.77
CA HIS A 9 0.73 27.03 -3.34
C HIS A 9 1.47 26.25 -2.24
N GLY A 10 1.57 26.82 -1.03
CA GLY A 10 2.28 26.18 0.07
C GLY A 10 1.61 24.91 0.59
N ASP A 11 0.27 24.89 0.63
CA ASP A 11 -0.54 23.75 1.08
C ASP A 11 -0.44 22.55 0.13
N GLN A 12 -0.55 22.77 -1.18
CA GLN A 12 -0.42 21.72 -2.19
C GLN A 12 0.97 21.09 -2.17
N VAL A 13 2.01 21.89 -1.97
CA VAL A 13 3.39 21.42 -1.85
C VAL A 13 3.57 20.54 -0.62
N VAL A 14 2.98 20.92 0.53
CA VAL A 14 3.06 20.13 1.76
C VAL A 14 2.38 18.78 1.58
N VAL A 15 1.17 18.74 1.02
CA VAL A 15 0.45 17.47 0.74
C VAL A 15 1.28 16.59 -0.19
N ALA A 16 1.78 17.15 -1.30
CA ALA A 16 2.58 16.41 -2.26
C ALA A 16 3.88 15.86 -1.64
N VAL A 17 4.56 16.64 -0.79
CA VAL A 17 5.78 16.18 -0.10
C VAL A 17 5.47 15.00 0.82
N VAL A 18 4.37 15.05 1.57
CA VAL A 18 3.95 13.98 2.47
C VAL A 18 3.58 12.71 1.68
N GLU A 19 2.83 12.84 0.59
CA GLU A 19 2.47 11.73 -0.28
C GLU A 19 3.69 11.08 -0.95
N VAL A 20 4.61 11.90 -1.48
CA VAL A 20 5.86 11.44 -2.11
C VAL A 20 6.75 10.75 -1.09
N ALA A 21 6.86 11.27 0.14
CA ALA A 21 7.61 10.63 1.22
C ALA A 21 7.03 9.26 1.55
N GLY A 22 5.71 9.14 1.72
CA GLY A 22 5.04 7.86 1.96
C GLY A 22 5.25 6.86 0.82
N ALA A 23 5.13 7.32 -0.43
CA ALA A 23 5.39 6.50 -1.62
C ALA A 23 6.86 6.02 -1.69
N LEU A 24 7.82 6.88 -1.37
CA LEU A 24 9.24 6.52 -1.33
C LEU A 24 9.53 5.47 -0.25
N ILE A 25 8.95 5.62 0.95
CA ILE A 25 9.10 4.64 2.03
C ILE A 25 8.60 3.26 1.60
N ILE A 26 7.42 3.21 0.98
CA ILE A 26 6.84 1.96 0.43
C ILE A 26 7.77 1.39 -0.65
N PHE A 27 8.20 2.23 -1.59
CA PHE A 27 9.04 1.81 -2.71
C PHE A 27 10.37 1.22 -2.24
N VAL A 28 11.07 1.90 -1.32
CA VAL A 28 12.34 1.41 -0.76
C VAL A 28 12.14 0.10 -0.01
N GLY A 29 11.09 -0.01 0.82
CA GLY A 29 10.78 -1.23 1.54
C GLY A 29 10.47 -2.41 0.61
N ALA A 30 9.68 -2.16 -0.44
CA ALA A 30 9.34 -3.14 -1.47
C ALA A 30 10.57 -3.59 -2.27
N LEU A 31 11.41 -2.64 -2.71
CA LEU A 31 12.62 -2.94 -3.45
C LEU A 31 13.61 -3.75 -2.60
N TRP A 32 13.82 -3.34 -1.35
CA TRP A 32 14.66 -4.07 -0.40
C TRP A 32 14.16 -5.51 -0.18
N ALA A 33 12.84 -5.67 0.03
CA ALA A 33 12.23 -6.97 0.24
C ALA A 33 12.34 -7.86 -1.01
N ALA A 34 12.12 -7.30 -2.21
CA ALA A 34 12.24 -8.02 -3.47
C ALA A 34 13.68 -8.51 -3.71
N LEU A 35 14.68 -7.63 -3.53
CA LEU A 35 16.09 -8.01 -3.66
C LEU A 35 16.47 -9.13 -2.69
N ARG A 36 16.08 -9.00 -1.41
CA ARG A 36 16.32 -10.04 -0.41
C ARG A 36 15.59 -11.34 -0.74
N PHE A 37 14.37 -11.26 -1.23
CA PHE A 37 13.58 -12.42 -1.62
C PHE A 37 14.28 -13.19 -2.75
N VAL A 38 14.77 -12.50 -3.79
CA VAL A 38 15.52 -13.12 -4.90
C VAL A 38 16.81 -13.76 -4.38
N VAL A 39 17.62 -13.03 -3.60
CA VAL A 39 18.91 -13.54 -3.10
C VAL A 39 18.73 -14.76 -2.18
N VAL A 40 17.74 -14.74 -1.28
CA VAL A 40 17.50 -15.83 -0.32
C VAL A 40 16.77 -17.00 -0.98
N GLY A 41 15.75 -16.72 -1.80
CA GLY A 41 14.92 -17.72 -2.47
C GLY A 41 15.67 -18.51 -3.54
N LEU A 42 16.68 -17.93 -4.20
CA LEU A 42 17.56 -18.65 -5.12
C LEU A 42 18.48 -19.64 -4.40
N ARG A 43 18.73 -19.46 -3.10
CA ARG A 43 19.72 -20.25 -2.35
C ARG A 43 19.08 -21.29 -1.41
N HIS A 44 17.90 -21.03 -0.84
CA HIS A 44 17.22 -21.94 0.09
C HIS A 44 15.68 -21.80 0.01
N ARG A 45 14.95 -22.92 0.05
CA ARG A 45 13.46 -22.97 0.04
C ARG A 45 12.81 -22.98 1.43
N ASP A 46 13.47 -22.47 2.46
CA ASP A 46 12.93 -22.50 3.83
C ASP A 46 12.01 -21.32 4.13
N ALA A 47 10.74 -21.64 4.40
CA ALA A 47 9.70 -20.68 4.82
C ALA A 47 10.13 -19.80 6.01
N ALA A 48 10.91 -20.35 6.94
CA ALA A 48 11.38 -19.65 8.14
C ALA A 48 12.26 -18.42 7.83
N ARG A 49 13.00 -18.42 6.71
CA ARG A 49 13.85 -17.29 6.32
C ARG A 49 13.11 -16.16 5.60
N PHE A 50 11.87 -16.40 5.15
CA PHE A 50 11.03 -15.37 4.53
C PHE A 50 10.25 -14.54 5.54
N THR A 51 9.98 -15.08 6.73
CA THR A 51 9.31 -14.37 7.84
C THR A 51 9.93 -13.00 8.15
N PRO A 52 11.25 -12.85 8.38
CA PRO A 52 11.83 -11.53 8.68
C PRO A 52 11.74 -10.53 7.52
N ILE A 53 11.79 -11.01 6.26
CA ILE A 53 11.62 -10.17 5.07
C ILE A 53 10.20 -9.62 5.03
N ARG A 54 9.19 -10.49 5.23
CA ARG A 54 7.77 -10.10 5.27
C ARG A 54 7.46 -9.12 6.41
N ILE A 55 8.00 -9.36 7.60
CA ILE A 55 7.82 -8.46 8.75
C ILE A 55 8.41 -7.08 8.45
N SER A 56 9.63 -7.04 7.88
CA SER A 56 10.27 -5.77 7.54
C SER A 56 9.51 -5.01 6.45
N LEU A 57 9.07 -5.70 5.39
CA LEU A 57 8.21 -5.11 4.36
C LEU A 57 6.92 -4.55 4.96
N GLY A 58 6.28 -5.31 5.87
CA GLY A 58 5.09 -4.86 6.59
C GLY A 58 5.32 -3.54 7.33
N ARG A 59 6.47 -3.35 7.98
CA ARG A 59 6.82 -2.09 8.68
C ARG A 59 6.93 -0.90 7.72
N PHE A 60 7.59 -1.08 6.57
CA PHE A 60 7.67 -0.03 5.54
C PHE A 60 6.30 0.31 4.97
N LEU A 61 5.46 -0.70 4.71
CA LEU A 61 4.10 -0.50 4.23
C LEU A 61 3.24 0.27 5.25
N THR A 62 3.26 -0.14 6.53
CA THR A 62 2.51 0.56 7.59
C THR A 62 2.96 2.02 7.67
N LEU A 63 4.27 2.28 7.73
CA LEU A 63 4.78 3.64 7.83
C LEU A 63 4.39 4.48 6.61
N GLY A 64 4.56 3.98 5.39
CA GLY A 64 4.17 4.73 4.21
C GLY A 64 2.66 4.97 4.10
N LEU A 65 1.84 4.05 4.61
CA LEU A 65 0.38 4.23 4.70
C LEU A 65 -0.02 5.29 5.73
N GLU A 66 0.69 5.39 6.86
CA GLU A 66 0.49 6.49 7.83
C GLU A 66 0.77 7.86 7.20
N PHE A 67 1.82 7.95 6.37
CA PHE A 67 2.12 9.17 5.60
C PHE A 67 1.05 9.46 4.54
N GLN A 68 0.60 8.46 3.79
CA GLN A 68 -0.49 8.65 2.82
C GLN A 68 -1.78 9.13 3.50
N LEU A 69 -2.14 8.53 4.63
CA LEU A 69 -3.28 8.96 5.43
C LEU A 69 -3.13 10.41 5.92
N ALA A 70 -1.93 10.81 6.37
CA ALA A 70 -1.66 12.19 6.76
C ALA A 70 -1.83 13.17 5.57
N GLY A 71 -1.38 12.78 4.37
CA GLY A 71 -1.60 13.53 3.13
C GLY A 71 -3.08 13.71 2.82
N ASP A 72 -3.87 12.64 2.93
CA ASP A 72 -5.32 12.68 2.71
C ASP A 72 -6.03 13.60 3.70
N ILE A 73 -5.68 13.52 5.00
CA ILE A 73 -6.22 14.40 6.05
C ILE A 73 -5.86 15.86 5.74
N LEU A 74 -4.59 16.14 5.42
CA LEU A 74 -4.15 17.49 5.07
C LEU A 74 -4.93 18.03 3.88
N ARG A 75 -5.07 17.25 2.80
CA ARG A 75 -5.83 17.64 1.60
C ARG A 75 -7.26 18.06 1.94
N THR A 76 -7.95 17.29 2.79
CA THR A 76 -9.31 17.65 3.24
C THR A 76 -9.37 18.89 4.13
N ALA A 77 -8.27 19.23 4.83
CA ALA A 77 -8.21 20.35 5.75
C ALA A 77 -7.90 21.70 5.07
N VAL A 78 -7.11 21.72 3.99
CA VAL A 78 -6.66 22.99 3.37
C VAL A 78 -7.56 23.51 2.24
N SER A 79 -8.28 22.64 1.54
CA SER A 79 -9.16 23.02 0.44
C SER A 79 -10.27 21.98 0.25
N PRO A 80 -11.49 22.19 0.82
CA PRO A 80 -12.61 21.32 0.54
C PRO A 80 -13.18 21.65 -0.85
N THR A 81 -12.45 21.33 -1.93
CA THR A 81 -13.02 21.39 -3.28
C THR A 81 -13.72 20.06 -3.58
N PHE A 82 -14.97 20.13 -4.04
CA PHE A 82 -15.74 18.92 -4.41
C PHE A 82 -15.04 18.08 -5.50
N VAL A 83 -14.18 18.69 -6.32
CA VAL A 83 -13.40 18.00 -7.36
C VAL A 83 -12.28 17.15 -6.75
N GLU A 84 -11.52 17.69 -5.80
CA GLU A 84 -10.44 16.94 -5.11
C GLU A 84 -11.03 15.82 -4.25
N ILE A 85 -12.15 16.09 -3.56
CA ILE A 85 -12.90 15.07 -2.81
C ILE A 85 -13.38 13.96 -3.75
N GLY A 86 -13.88 14.31 -4.94
CA GLY A 86 -14.31 13.35 -5.96
C GLY A 86 -13.16 12.48 -6.48
N GLN A 87 -11.98 13.06 -6.73
CA GLN A 87 -10.79 12.31 -7.15
C GLN A 87 -10.30 11.35 -6.05
N LEU A 88 -10.25 11.84 -4.80
CA LEU A 88 -9.85 11.02 -3.67
C LEU A 88 -10.82 9.85 -3.45
N ALA A 89 -12.12 10.12 -3.51
CA ALA A 89 -13.16 9.10 -3.39
C ALA A 89 -13.02 8.06 -4.52
N ALA A 90 -12.78 8.48 -5.76
CA ALA A 90 -12.57 7.55 -6.87
C ALA A 90 -11.35 6.64 -6.65
N ILE A 91 -10.21 7.20 -6.23
CA ILE A 91 -9.00 6.41 -5.93
C ILE A 91 -9.25 5.43 -4.79
N ALA A 92 -9.89 5.88 -3.71
CA ALA A 92 -10.23 5.04 -2.57
C ALA A 92 -11.18 3.90 -2.95
N THR A 93 -12.20 4.17 -3.78
CA THR A 93 -13.12 3.17 -4.32
C THR A 93 -12.38 2.14 -5.17
N ILE A 94 -11.53 2.58 -6.11
CA ILE A 94 -10.73 1.68 -6.97
C ILE A 94 -9.83 0.79 -6.10
N ARG A 95 -9.12 1.38 -5.13
CA ARG A 95 -8.24 0.65 -4.20
C ARG A 95 -9.01 -0.41 -3.43
N THR A 96 -10.22 -0.07 -2.97
CA THR A 96 -11.09 -0.97 -2.20
C THR A 96 -11.60 -2.11 -3.08
N ALA A 97 -12.10 -1.79 -4.27
CA ALA A 97 -12.59 -2.78 -5.23
C ALA A 97 -11.48 -3.77 -5.63
N LEU A 98 -10.30 -3.27 -5.99
CA LEU A 98 -9.16 -4.10 -6.37
C LEU A 98 -8.70 -5.00 -5.20
N ASN A 99 -8.56 -4.45 -4.00
CA ASN A 99 -8.22 -5.26 -2.82
C ASN A 99 -9.28 -6.32 -2.52
N PHE A 100 -10.56 -5.99 -2.69
CA PHE A 100 -11.65 -6.92 -2.47
C PHE A 100 -11.61 -8.09 -3.46
N PHE A 101 -11.45 -7.80 -4.75
CA PHE A 101 -11.34 -8.84 -5.79
C PHE A 101 -10.13 -9.75 -5.55
N LEU A 102 -8.97 -9.16 -5.28
CA LEU A 102 -7.74 -9.93 -5.05
C LEU A 102 -7.85 -10.85 -3.82
N ARG A 103 -8.42 -10.35 -2.71
CA ARG A 103 -8.67 -11.17 -1.51
C ARG A 103 -9.64 -12.31 -1.79
N ARG A 104 -10.67 -12.06 -2.60
CA ARG A 104 -11.66 -13.06 -2.98
C ARG A 104 -11.05 -14.15 -3.85
N GLU A 105 -10.25 -13.79 -4.85
CA GLU A 105 -9.58 -14.73 -5.75
C GLU A 105 -8.62 -15.65 -4.97
N ILE A 106 -7.76 -15.07 -4.11
CA ILE A 106 -6.86 -15.84 -3.24
C ILE A 106 -7.65 -16.80 -2.34
N ALA A 107 -8.77 -16.36 -1.76
CA ALA A 107 -9.60 -17.22 -0.92
C ALA A 107 -10.26 -18.38 -1.71
N GLN A 108 -10.55 -18.19 -3.00
CA GLN A 108 -11.07 -19.24 -3.88
C GLN A 108 -9.98 -20.26 -4.22
N GLU A 109 -8.78 -19.80 -4.58
CA GLU A 109 -7.65 -20.69 -4.88
C GLU A 109 -7.28 -21.56 -3.66
N GLN A 110 -7.21 -20.97 -2.46
CA GLN A 110 -6.90 -21.72 -1.23
C GLN A 110 -7.91 -22.84 -0.94
N ARG A 111 -9.20 -22.62 -1.24
CA ARG A 111 -10.24 -23.66 -1.08
C ARG A 111 -10.06 -24.81 -2.07
N GLN A 112 -9.67 -24.52 -3.30
CA GLN A 112 -9.42 -25.55 -4.32
C GLN A 112 -8.20 -26.41 -3.97
N VAL A 113 -7.12 -25.79 -3.48
CA VAL A 113 -5.92 -26.52 -3.01
C VAL A 113 -6.24 -27.39 -1.79
N GLY A 114 -7.07 -26.92 -0.86
CA GLY A 114 -7.50 -27.70 0.31
C GLY A 114 -8.38 -28.91 -0.03
N GLN A 115 -9.14 -28.87 -1.12
CA GLN A 115 -9.96 -30.00 -1.58
C GLN A 115 -9.16 -31.04 -2.36
N ALA A 116 -8.10 -30.62 -3.09
CA ALA A 116 -7.22 -31.53 -3.82
C ALA A 116 -6.32 -32.40 -2.92
N GLY A 117 -6.11 -32.03 -1.65
CA GLY A 117 -5.34 -32.80 -0.68
C GLY A 117 -6.15 -33.74 0.24
N GLY A 118 -7.49 -33.76 0.12
CA GLY A 118 -8.39 -34.44 1.07
C GLY A 118 -8.98 -35.77 0.60
N GLY A 119 -8.57 -36.30 -0.56
CA GLY A 119 -9.15 -37.52 -1.13
C GLY A 119 -8.21 -38.73 -1.06
N SER A 120 -8.25 -39.48 0.05
CA SER A 120 -8.15 -40.95 0.04
C SER A 120 -8.58 -41.53 1.40
N PRO A 121 -9.68 -42.31 1.45
CA PRO A 121 -10.09 -43.08 2.63
C PRO A 121 -9.23 -44.36 2.75
N PRO A 122 -9.07 -44.89 3.97
CA PRO A 122 -9.71 -46.17 4.26
C PRO A 122 -10.68 -46.11 5.45
#